data_AF-A0A6M3LQ69-F1
#
_entry.id   AF-A0A6M3LQ69-F1
#
_cell.length_a   1.000
_cell.length_b   1.000
_cell.length_c   1.000
_cell.angle_alpha   90.00
_cell.angle_beta   90.00
_cell.angle_gamma   90.00
#
_symmetry.space_group_name_H-M   'P 1'
#
loop_
_entity.id
_entity.type
_entity.pdbx_description
1 polymer ?
#
loop_
_entity_poly.entity_id
_entity_poly.type
_entity_poly.pdbx_seq_one_letter_code
_entity_poly.pdbx_strand_id
1 'polypeptide(L)' 'MKDINGVNCDEYLGPSFSVNKYDKDGDKYECGIYLHYGHTSIRVAKTLRGFKAHVIHLGSMVDEIKEHIAYNS' A
#
# COMPACT_ATOMS: atom_id res chain seq x y z
N MET A 1 12.82 -22.20 4.89
CA MET A 1 11.61 -22.38 4.06
C MET A 1 11.29 -21.00 3.46
N LYS A 2 11.12 -20.87 2.14
CA LYS A 2 10.88 -19.56 1.49
C LYS A 2 9.41 -19.41 1.13
N ASP A 3 8.86 -18.22 1.27
CA ASP A 3 7.47 -17.95 0.89
C ASP A 3 7.29 -17.85 -0.64
N ILE A 4 6.05 -17.62 -1.09
CA ILE A 4 5.68 -17.54 -2.51
C ILE A 4 6.37 -16.39 -3.27
N ASN A 5 7.03 -15.47 -2.56
CA ASN A 5 7.82 -14.38 -3.11
C ASN A 5 9.32 -14.60 -2.97
N GLY A 6 9.76 -15.79 -2.54
CA GLY A 6 11.17 -16.15 -2.39
C GLY A 6 11.83 -15.57 -1.15
N VAL A 7 11.06 -14.99 -0.22
CA VAL A 7 11.57 -14.38 1.01
C VAL A 7 11.83 -15.47 2.06
N ASN A 8 12.99 -15.41 2.70
CA ASN A 8 13.40 -16.39 3.71
C ASN A 8 12.60 -16.14 5.00
N CYS A 9 11.79 -17.11 5.43
CA CYS A 9 10.89 -16.93 6.58
C CYS A 9 11.60 -16.71 7.94
N ASP A 10 12.92 -16.85 7.98
CA ASP A 10 13.74 -16.63 9.18
C ASP A 10 14.29 -15.19 9.31
N GLU A 11 14.04 -14.33 8.32
CA GLU A 11 14.32 -12.90 8.45
C GLU A 11 13.15 -12.21 9.14
N TYR A 12 13.35 -11.80 10.38
CA TYR A 12 12.44 -10.93 11.11
C TYR A 12 12.38 -9.57 10.38
N LEU A 13 11.53 -9.48 9.35
CA LEU A 13 11.11 -8.22 8.76
C LEU A 13 10.31 -7.54 9.86
N GLY A 14 10.89 -6.52 10.51
CA GLY A 14 10.23 -5.74 11.56
C GLY A 14 8.84 -5.22 11.16
N PRO A 15 8.18 -4.46 12.04
CA PRO A 15 6.83 -3.96 11.76
C PRO A 15 6.75 -3.34 10.37
N SER A 16 5.85 -3.85 9.54
CA SER A 16 5.62 -3.34 8.19
C SER A 16 4.14 -3.03 7.98
N PHE A 17 3.81 -2.34 6.89
CA PHE A 17 2.42 -2.05 6.55
C PHE A 17 2.15 -2.26 5.07
N SER A 18 0.89 -2.54 4.73
CA SER A 18 0.42 -2.56 3.35
C SER A 18 -0.90 -1.82 3.20
N VAL A 19 -1.14 -1.32 1.98
CA VAL A 19 -2.39 -0.69 1.58
C VAL A 19 -3.11 -1.65 0.64
N ASN A 20 -4.29 -2.10 1.07
CA ASN A 20 -5.07 -3.18 0.47
C ASN A 20 -4.37 -4.55 0.56
N LYS A 21 -5.12 -5.60 0.21
CA LYS A 21 -4.61 -6.96 -0.02
C LYS A 21 -4.82 -7.34 -1.48
N TYR A 22 -3.81 -7.99 -2.03
CA TYR A 22 -3.78 -8.49 -3.39
C TYR A 22 -3.55 -9.99 -3.34
N ASP A 23 -4.12 -10.73 -4.28
CA ASP A 23 -3.82 -12.14 -4.44
C ASP A 23 -2.50 -12.35 -5.19
N LYS A 24 -2.16 -13.62 -5.44
CA LYS A 24 -0.95 -14.02 -6.16
C LYS A 24 -0.89 -13.51 -7.60
N ASP A 25 -2.04 -13.18 -8.19
CA ASP A 25 -2.17 -12.72 -9.56
C ASP A 25 -2.13 -11.18 -9.64
N GLY A 26 -2.06 -10.51 -8.48
CA GLY A 26 -2.02 -9.06 -8.34
C GLY A 26 -3.41 -8.43 -8.26
N ASP A 27 -4.46 -9.22 -8.18
CA ASP A 27 -5.83 -8.73 -8.11
C ASP A 27 -6.21 -8.34 -6.68
N LYS A 28 -6.78 -7.14 -6.56
CA LYS A 28 -7.16 -6.58 -5.26
C LYS A 28 -8.48 -7.18 -4.78
N TYR A 29 -8.46 -7.87 -3.64
CA TYR A 29 -9.66 -8.46 -3.04
C TYR A 29 -10.12 -7.80 -1.73
N GLU A 30 -9.25 -7.06 -1.01
CA GLU A 30 -9.63 -6.39 0.24
C GLU A 30 -9.04 -4.98 0.36
N CYS A 31 -9.85 -3.98 0.70
CA CYS A 31 -9.41 -2.60 0.88
C CYS A 31 -9.18 -2.25 2.36
N GLY A 32 -8.00 -1.77 2.73
CA GLY A 32 -7.70 -1.36 4.09
C GLY A 32 -6.24 -0.96 4.29
N ILE A 33 -5.90 -0.49 5.48
CA ILE A 33 -4.50 -0.38 5.93
C ILE A 33 -4.25 -1.54 6.89
N TYR A 34 -3.16 -2.26 6.67
CA TYR A 34 -2.77 -3.43 7.45
C TYR A 34 -1.40 -3.22 8.06
N LEU A 35 -1.26 -3.53 9.36
CA LEU A 35 0.04 -3.67 10.02
C LEU A 35 0.40 -5.15 10.08
N HIS A 36 1.67 -5.45 9.81
CA HIS A 36 2.20 -6.80 9.81
C HIS A 36 3.25 -6.99 10.90
N TYR A 37 3.07 -8.06 11.67
CA TYR A 37 3.99 -8.53 12.72
C TYR A 37 4.34 -9.98 12.40
N GLY A 38 5.43 -10.18 11.65
CA GLY A 38 5.77 -11.49 11.07
C GLY A 38 4.65 -11.99 10.16
N HIS A 39 4.09 -13.17 10.48
CA HIS A 39 2.97 -13.77 9.73
C HIS A 39 1.59 -13.26 10.15
N THR A 40 1.51 -12.37 11.15
CA THR A 40 0.24 -11.82 11.62
C THR A 40 -0.05 -10.50 10.92
N SER A 41 -1.25 -10.36 10.36
CA SER A 41 -1.72 -9.13 9.72
C SER A 41 -2.97 -8.60 10.40
N ILE A 42 -2.93 -7.35 10.87
CA ILE A 42 -4.04 -6.68 11.56
C ILE A 42 -4.54 -5.54 10.67
N ARG A 43 -5.83 -5.54 10.36
CA ARG A 43 -6.47 -4.41 9.67
C ARG A 43 -6.68 -3.27 10.67
N VAL A 44 -5.87 -2.21 10.55
CA VAL A 44 -5.90 -1.08 11.49
C VAL A 44 -6.82 0.05 11.04
N ALA A 45 -7.10 0.14 9.75
CA ALA A 45 -8.05 1.11 9.22
C ALA A 45 -8.84 0.54 8.04
N LYS A 46 -10.12 0.90 7.98
CA LYS A 46 -10.87 0.81 6.73
C LYS A 46 -10.42 1.96 5.85
N THR A 47 -10.19 1.69 4.57
CA THR A 47 -10.01 2.76 3.58
C THR A 47 -11.22 3.67 3.67
N LEU A 48 -11.01 4.95 4.04
CA LEU A 48 -12.09 5.92 4.21
C LEU A 48 -12.94 5.94 2.94
N ARG A 49 -14.26 6.08 3.10
CA ARG A 49 -15.24 6.02 1.99
C ARG A 49 -15.01 7.10 0.92
N GLY A 50 -14.13 8.08 1.16
CA GLY A 50 -13.67 9.07 0.19
C GLY A 50 -12.23 8.91 -0.30
N PHE A 51 -11.42 8.00 0.24
CA PHE A 51 -9.99 7.90 -0.10
C PHE A 51 -9.77 7.55 -1.58
N LYS A 52 -10.60 6.70 -2.16
CA LYS A 52 -10.53 6.41 -3.60
C LYS A 52 -10.80 7.65 -4.45
N ALA A 53 -11.81 8.44 -4.09
CA ALA A 53 -12.11 9.71 -4.76
C ALA A 53 -10.97 10.72 -4.58
N HIS A 54 -10.36 10.76 -3.40
CA HIS A 54 -9.22 11.61 -3.11
C HIS A 54 -7.97 11.23 -3.92
N VAL A 55 -7.64 9.93 -4.02
CA VAL A 55 -6.53 9.44 -4.86
C VAL A 55 -6.77 9.76 -6.34
N ILE A 56 -8.00 9.60 -6.84
CA ILE A 56 -8.34 9.98 -8.22
C ILE A 56 -8.16 11.49 -8.43
N HIS A 57 -8.61 12.30 -7.48
CA HIS A 57 -8.46 13.76 -7.53
C HIS A 57 -6.98 14.18 -7.52
N LEU A 58 -6.15 13.60 -6.64
CA LEU A 58 -4.70 13.83 -6.65
C LEU A 58 -4.06 13.39 -7.97
N GLY A 59 -4.50 12.26 -8.53
CA GLY A 59 -4.07 11.79 -9.86
C GLY A 59 -4.39 12.79 -10.97
N SER A 60 -5.53 13.49 -10.91
CA SER A 60 -5.89 14.54 -11.87
C SER A 60 -5.05 15.82 -11.74
N MET A 61 -4.38 16.01 -10.60
CA MET A 61 -3.50 17.16 -10.34
C MET A 61 -2.02 16.84 -10.61
N VAL A 62 -1.71 15.68 -11.19
CA VAL A 62 -0.32 15.24 -11.43
C VAL A 62 0.50 16.27 -12.19
N ASP A 63 -0.09 16.94 -13.19
CA ASP A 63 0.63 17.90 -14.02
C ASP A 63 0.93 19.18 -13.23
N GLU A 64 -0.04 19.72 -12.48
CA GLU A 64 0.17 20.87 -11.57
C GLU A 64 1.24 20.57 -10.51
N ILE A 65 1.21 19.35 -9.94
CA ILE A 65 2.19 18.93 -8.93
C ILE A 65 3.60 18.88 -9.55
N LYS A 66 3.74 18.33 -10.76
CA LYS A 66 5.03 18.28 -11.48
C LYS A 66 5.55 19.68 -11.82
N GLU A 67 4.67 20.56 -12.30
CA GLU A 67 5.01 21.95 -12.61
C GLU A 67 5.51 22.68 -11.36
N HIS A 68 4.84 22.49 -10.23
CA HIS A 68 5.22 23.13 -8.99
C HIS A 68 6.54 22.61 -8.42
N ILE A 69 6.83 21.30 -8.56
CA ILE A 69 8.13 20.72 -8.16
C ILE A 69 9.24 21.28 -9.04
N ALA A 70 9.03 21.35 -10.36
CA ALA A 70 10.02 21.88 -11.30
C ALA A 70 10.29 23.37 -11.10
N TYR A 71 9.29 24.15 -10.69
CA TYR A 71 9.42 25.58 -10.42
C TYR A 71 10.15 25.91 -9.11
N ASN A 72 10.10 25.01 -8.12
CA ASN A 72 10.71 25.21 -6.79
C ASN A 72 12.00 24.38 -6.59
N SER A 73 12.53 23.76 -7.65
CA SER A 73 13.83 23.06 -7.67
C SER A 73 14.90 23.94 -8.30
#